data_AF-A0AA85FI60-F1
#
_entry.id   AF-A0AA85FI60-F1
#
_cell.length_a   1.000
_cell.length_b   1.000
_cell.length_c   1.000
_cell.angle_alpha   90.00
_cell.angle_beta   90.00
_cell.angle_gamma   90.00
#
_symmetry.space_group_name_H-M   'P 1'
#
loop_
_entity.id
_entity.type
_entity.pdbx_description
1 polymer ?
#
loop_
_entity_poly.entity_id
_entity_poly.type
_entity_poly.pdbx_seq_one_letter_code
_entity_poly.pdbx_strand_id
1 'polypeptide(L)'
;MHRIITNYFVPTDQKCSTDIFFLPINKSLNHCSLQPSYPTVYFRVRFYIPIHCINERTTQHIYYLQLRKNHVLYELFCDPNVYLQLAAFALQAELGDAPKCFNPETEISYFLPELYYPKKFIKSWDSVELAYYTYIHHSALRNNVAYMAEFHFIHLATKLNSDFNLHLYPLQKPAHKCRFSVWIGISPQGFTLYQVMKINNSQIIGLFQLIVSNGMKLQEFTTIITL
;
A
#
# COMPACT_ATOMS: atom_id res chain seq x y z
N MET A 1 25.69 9.23 -3.60
CA MET A 1 25.06 7.96 -4.01
C MET A 1 24.24 7.41 -2.85
N HIS A 2 22.93 7.68 -2.81
CA HIS A 2 22.06 7.12 -1.77
C HIS A 2 21.56 5.74 -2.23
N ARG A 3 22.21 4.67 -1.75
CA ARG A 3 21.75 3.29 -1.96
C ARG A 3 20.52 3.02 -1.08
N ILE A 4 19.31 3.29 -1.61
CA ILE A 4 18.04 2.88 -0.97
C ILE A 4 17.61 1.55 -1.59
N ILE A 5 18.36 0.49 -1.31
CA ILE A 5 18.00 -0.87 -1.73
C ILE A 5 18.39 -1.83 -0.60
N THR A 6 17.39 -2.39 0.09
CA THR A 6 17.59 -3.43 1.12
C THR A 6 16.75 -4.65 0.79
N ASN A 7 17.38 -5.82 0.91
CA ASN A 7 16.83 -7.14 0.57
C ASN A 7 16.15 -7.76 1.80
N TYR A 8 15.16 -8.62 1.59
CA TYR A 8 14.37 -9.27 2.64
C TYR A 8 14.22 -10.76 2.39
N PHE A 9 14.15 -11.57 3.44
CA PHE A 9 13.83 -13.00 3.38
C PHE A 9 12.42 -13.29 3.89
N VAL A 10 11.72 -14.24 3.25
CA VAL A 10 10.51 -14.86 3.81
C VAL A 10 10.74 -16.38 3.88
N PRO A 11 10.62 -17.02 5.05
CA PRO A 11 10.66 -18.47 5.16
C PRO A 11 9.43 -19.08 4.48
N THR A 12 9.64 -19.97 3.52
CA THR A 12 8.58 -20.76 2.91
C THR A 12 8.35 -22.02 3.73
N ASP A 13 7.57 -21.91 4.81
CA ASP A 13 6.91 -23.09 5.40
C ASP A 13 5.60 -22.68 6.07
N GLN A 14 4.50 -23.30 5.61
CA GLN A 14 3.10 -23.00 5.96
C GLN A 14 2.71 -23.25 7.42
N LYS A 15 3.66 -23.39 8.34
CA LYS A 15 3.41 -23.59 9.78
C LYS A 15 4.31 -22.80 10.73
N CYS A 16 5.19 -21.94 10.24
CA CYS A 16 6.04 -21.14 11.12
C CYS A 16 5.77 -19.65 10.90
N SER A 17 5.71 -18.92 12.01
CA SER A 17 5.57 -17.47 12.18
C SER A 17 5.81 -16.62 10.93
N THR A 18 4.88 -15.70 10.64
CA THR A 18 4.95 -14.67 9.59
C THR A 18 6.01 -13.59 9.88
N ASP A 19 7.21 -13.98 10.28
CA ASP A 19 8.29 -13.06 10.61
C ASP A 19 9.06 -12.70 9.34
N ILE A 20 8.91 -11.44 8.91
CA ILE A 20 9.74 -10.84 7.86
C ILE A 20 11.09 -10.50 8.48
N PHE A 21 12.15 -11.20 8.06
CA PHE A 21 13.50 -10.94 8.56
C PHE A 21 14.23 -9.94 7.65
N PHE A 22 14.78 -8.90 8.28
CA PHE A 22 15.67 -7.96 7.59
C PHE A 22 17.04 -8.60 7.38
N LEU A 23 17.56 -8.56 6.16
CA LEU A 23 18.93 -8.99 5.90
C LEU A 23 19.92 -7.97 6.48
N PRO A 24 20.76 -8.35 7.46
CA PRO A 24 21.81 -7.48 7.95
C PRO A 24 22.86 -7.32 6.85
N ILE A 25 23.18 -6.08 6.47
CA ILE A 25 24.16 -5.75 5.42
C ILE A 25 25.56 -6.31 5.73
N ASN A 26 25.84 -6.57 7.01
CA ASN A 26 27.18 -6.92 7.51
C ASN A 26 27.31 -8.36 8.04
N LYS A 27 26.32 -9.25 7.81
CA LYS A 27 26.39 -10.64 8.30
C LYS A 27 26.32 -11.62 7.15
N SER A 28 27.23 -12.60 7.16
CA SER A 28 27.22 -13.74 6.24
C SER A 28 25.89 -14.50 6.39
N LEU A 29 25.28 -14.87 5.25
CA LEU A 29 24.00 -15.60 5.19
C LEU A 29 24.09 -17.06 5.67
N ASN A 30 25.23 -17.51 6.19
CA ASN A 30 25.54 -18.92 6.42
C ASN A 30 24.84 -19.55 7.64
N HIS A 31 23.88 -18.89 8.29
CA HIS A 31 23.31 -19.39 9.56
C HIS A 31 21.80 -19.68 9.55
N CYS A 32 21.15 -19.68 8.39
CA CYS A 32 19.76 -20.12 8.27
C CYS A 32 19.70 -21.53 7.66
N SER A 33 19.79 -22.54 8.51
CA SER A 33 19.48 -23.92 8.16
C SER A 33 17.96 -24.09 8.05
N LEU A 34 17.41 -23.98 6.84
CA LEU A 34 16.18 -24.62 6.36
C LEU A 34 16.01 -24.26 4.86
N GLN A 35 15.93 -25.27 4.01
CA GLN A 35 15.93 -25.15 2.55
C GLN A 35 14.68 -24.42 2.02
N PRO A 36 14.85 -23.61 0.96
CA PRO A 36 14.90 -24.09 -0.42
C PRO A 36 16.31 -24.01 -1.02
N SER A 37 16.57 -24.75 -2.12
CA SER A 37 17.85 -24.72 -2.86
C SER A 37 18.30 -23.30 -3.29
N TYR A 38 17.38 -22.34 -3.29
CA TYR A 38 17.64 -20.93 -3.54
C TYR A 38 16.75 -20.12 -2.59
N PRO A 39 17.33 -19.26 -1.77
CA PRO A 39 16.54 -18.54 -0.80
C PRO A 39 15.92 -17.31 -1.53
N THR A 40 14.58 -17.18 -1.49
CA THR A 40 13.84 -16.08 -2.14
C THR A 40 13.97 -14.77 -1.38
N VAL A 41 14.46 -13.72 -2.06
CA VAL A 41 14.51 -12.37 -1.52
C VAL A 41 13.51 -11.42 -2.18
N TYR A 42 12.95 -10.52 -1.37
CA TYR A 42 12.11 -9.42 -1.84
C TYR A 42 12.81 -8.09 -1.64
N PHE A 43 12.59 -7.14 -2.53
CA PHE A 43 13.03 -5.76 -2.38
C PHE A 43 11.86 -4.91 -1.90
N ARG A 44 12.10 -4.09 -0.88
CA ARG A 44 11.08 -3.20 -0.30
C ARG A 44 11.69 -1.85 0.03
N VAL A 45 10.96 -0.77 -0.25
CA VAL A 45 11.31 0.57 0.26
C VAL A 45 11.25 0.51 1.78
N ARG A 46 12.38 0.75 2.46
CA ARG A 46 12.44 0.75 3.93
C ARG A 46 12.03 2.10 4.51
N PHE A 47 12.55 3.18 3.92
CA PHE A 47 12.29 4.54 4.37
C PHE A 47 11.66 5.33 3.23
N TYR A 48 10.47 5.85 3.48
CA TYR A 48 9.83 6.78 2.56
C TYR A 48 10.51 8.16 2.69
N ILE A 49 10.72 8.83 1.58
CA ILE A 49 11.30 10.18 1.51
C ILE A 49 10.34 11.10 0.75
N PRO A 50 10.44 12.43 0.92
CA PRO A 50 9.69 13.36 0.10
C PRO A 50 9.94 13.15 -1.39
N ILE A 51 8.90 13.29 -2.22
CA ILE A 51 8.97 13.00 -3.66
C ILE A 51 10.08 13.81 -4.39
N HIS A 52 10.33 15.05 -3.96
CA HIS A 52 11.36 15.92 -4.54
C HIS A 52 12.80 15.43 -4.28
N CYS A 53 12.99 14.44 -3.39
CA CYS A 53 14.28 13.82 -3.16
C CYS A 53 14.53 12.59 -4.07
N ILE A 54 13.54 12.18 -4.86
CA ILE A 54 13.63 11.03 -5.77
C ILE A 54 14.13 11.53 -7.13
N ASN A 55 15.43 11.37 -7.39
CA ASN A 55 16.06 11.92 -8.59
C ASN A 55 16.24 10.90 -9.72
N GLU A 56 16.37 9.61 -9.39
CA GLU A 56 16.63 8.56 -10.37
C GLU A 56 15.34 7.86 -10.80
N ARG A 57 15.15 7.66 -12.11
CA ARG A 57 13.99 6.96 -12.68
C ARG A 57 13.82 5.54 -12.10
N THR A 58 14.92 4.83 -11.87
CA THR A 58 14.88 3.49 -11.27
C THR A 58 14.39 3.53 -9.82
N THR A 59 14.83 4.51 -9.03
CA THR A 59 14.33 4.70 -7.66
C THR A 59 12.85 5.08 -7.67
N GLN A 60 12.44 5.98 -8.56
CA GLN A 60 11.03 6.35 -8.75
C GLN A 60 10.18 5.12 -9.05
N HIS A 61 10.61 4.29 -10.00
CA HIS A 61 9.89 3.08 -10.38
C HIS A 61 9.73 2.10 -9.21
N ILE A 62 10.79 1.86 -8.42
CA ILE A 62 10.72 1.01 -7.21
C ILE A 62 9.74 1.60 -6.19
N TYR A 63 9.74 2.92 -6.05
CA TYR A 63 8.83 3.63 -5.15
C TYR A 63 7.37 3.50 -5.60
N TYR A 64 7.11 3.68 -6.90
CA TYR A 64 5.82 3.43 -7.52
C TYR A 64 5.32 2.01 -7.23
N LEU A 65 6.14 0.98 -7.51
CA LEU A 65 5.77 -0.42 -7.27
C LEU A 65 5.42 -0.69 -5.80
N GLN A 66 6.16 -0.10 -4.87
CA GLN A 66 5.85 -0.24 -3.44
C GLN A 66 4.50 0.37 -3.09
N LEU A 67 4.25 1.61 -3.52
CA LEU A 67 3.00 2.31 -3.24
C LEU A 67 1.81 1.65 -3.95
N ARG A 68 1.99 1.15 -5.18
CA ARG A 68 1.01 0.34 -5.91
C ARG A 68 0.57 -0.89 -5.16
N LYS A 69 1.54 -1.59 -4.58
CA LYS A 69 1.29 -2.75 -3.73
C LYS A 69 0.53 -2.35 -2.47
N ASN A 70 0.96 -1.29 -1.78
CA ASN A 70 0.28 -0.80 -0.57
C ASN A 70 -1.16 -0.35 -0.89
N HIS A 71 -1.37 0.34 -2.00
CA HIS A 71 -2.67 0.82 -2.48
C HIS A 71 -3.71 -0.30 -2.56
N VAL A 72 -3.34 -1.45 -3.13
CA VAL A 72 -4.26 -2.59 -3.24
C VAL A 72 -4.38 -3.38 -1.93
N LEU A 73 -3.29 -3.47 -1.15
CA LEU A 73 -3.24 -4.34 0.02
C LEU A 73 -3.80 -3.73 1.31
N TYR A 74 -3.65 -2.41 1.52
CA TYR A 74 -3.91 -1.82 2.84
C TYR A 74 -5.39 -1.61 3.16
N GLU A 75 -6.29 -1.71 2.18
CA GLU A 75 -7.74 -1.54 2.38
C GLU A 75 -8.08 -0.29 3.22
N LEU A 76 -7.31 0.79 3.00
CA LEU A 76 -7.49 2.07 3.68
C LEU A 76 -8.77 2.73 3.19
N PHE A 77 -9.49 3.38 4.09
CA PHE A 77 -10.59 4.24 3.68
C PHE A 77 -10.04 5.49 2.99
N CYS A 78 -10.39 5.68 1.71
CA CYS A 78 -10.04 6.88 0.96
C CYS A 78 -11.24 7.30 0.10
N ASP A 79 -11.22 8.57 -0.33
CA ASP A 79 -12.18 9.07 -1.32
C ASP A 79 -12.12 8.18 -2.58
N PRO A 80 -13.27 7.67 -3.06
CA PRO A 80 -13.38 6.99 -4.35
C PRO A 80 -12.59 7.56 -5.51
N ASN A 81 -12.60 8.88 -5.66
CA ASN A 81 -11.93 9.57 -6.75
C ASN A 81 -10.41 9.42 -6.66
N VAL A 82 -9.85 9.30 -5.45
CA VAL A 82 -8.43 8.99 -5.25
C VAL A 82 -8.12 7.57 -5.74
N TYR A 83 -8.99 6.60 -5.45
CA TYR A 83 -8.85 5.23 -5.97
C TYR A 83 -8.86 5.20 -7.51
N LEU A 84 -9.85 5.85 -8.13
CA LEU A 84 -9.98 5.93 -9.59
C LEU A 84 -8.75 6.57 -10.25
N GLN A 85 -8.25 7.68 -9.71
CA GLN A 85 -7.07 8.36 -10.22
C GLN A 85 -5.80 7.52 -10.06
N LEU A 86 -5.59 6.89 -8.91
CA LEU A 86 -4.45 6.01 -8.69
C LEU A 86 -4.46 4.81 -9.66
N ALA A 87 -5.62 4.18 -9.86
CA ALA A 87 -5.77 3.11 -10.84
C ALA A 87 -5.49 3.60 -12.27
N ALA A 88 -5.98 4.78 -12.66
CA ALA A 88 -5.72 5.36 -13.98
C ALA A 88 -4.22 5.65 -14.21
N PHE A 89 -3.53 6.25 -13.23
CA PHE A 89 -2.08 6.45 -13.34
C PHE A 89 -1.32 5.13 -13.43
N ALA A 90 -1.77 4.11 -12.69
CA ALA A 90 -1.16 2.79 -12.73
C ALA A 90 -1.34 2.12 -14.10
N LEU A 91 -2.55 2.16 -14.65
CA LEU A 91 -2.84 1.67 -16.00
C LEU A 91 -1.99 2.39 -17.05
N GLN A 92 -1.85 3.71 -16.95
CA GLN A 92 -1.01 4.49 -17.87
C GLN A 92 0.48 4.11 -17.74
N ALA A 93 0.97 3.87 -16.52
CA ALA A 93 2.35 3.47 -16.28
C ALA A 93 2.65 2.05 -16.79
N GLU A 94 1.71 1.12 -16.62
CA GLU A 94 1.90 -0.31 -16.89
C GLU A 94 1.49 -0.73 -18.32
N LEU A 95 0.46 -0.10 -18.88
CA LEU A 95 -0.16 -0.48 -20.17
C LEU A 95 -0.07 0.62 -21.24
N GLY A 96 0.27 1.86 -20.87
CA GLY A 96 0.24 3.00 -21.77
C GLY A 96 -1.17 3.53 -21.99
N ASP A 97 -1.43 4.11 -23.17
CA ASP A 97 -2.70 4.78 -23.46
C ASP A 97 -3.91 3.85 -23.41
N ALA A 98 -5.01 4.34 -22.85
CA ALA A 98 -6.31 3.70 -22.90
C ALA A 98 -6.76 3.38 -24.36
N PRO A 99 -7.61 2.35 -24.56
CA PRO A 99 -8.27 2.14 -25.84
C PRO A 99 -9.05 3.40 -26.28
N LYS A 100 -9.25 3.58 -27.58
CA LYS A 100 -9.94 4.78 -28.12
C LYS A 100 -11.44 4.79 -27.78
N CYS A 101 -12.03 3.61 -27.73
CA CYS A 101 -13.41 3.37 -27.36
C CYS A 101 -13.40 2.20 -26.37
N PHE A 102 -14.26 2.25 -25.36
CA PHE A 102 -14.47 1.15 -24.43
C PHE A 102 -15.95 1.12 -24.04
N ASN A 103 -16.56 -0.06 -24.13
CA ASN A 103 -17.92 -0.28 -23.60
C ASN A 103 -17.90 -1.34 -22.49
N PRO A 104 -18.05 -0.94 -21.20
CA PRO A 104 -17.97 -1.85 -20.07
C PRO A 104 -19.09 -2.89 -20.01
N GLU A 105 -20.19 -2.71 -20.74
CA GLU A 105 -21.31 -3.67 -20.76
C GLU A 105 -21.10 -4.84 -21.72
N THR A 106 -20.35 -4.61 -22.80
CA THR A 106 -20.22 -5.57 -23.92
C THR A 106 -18.82 -6.08 -24.14
N GLU A 107 -17.79 -5.32 -23.75
CA GLU A 107 -16.39 -5.69 -23.98
C GLU A 107 -15.80 -6.39 -22.76
N ILE A 108 -15.10 -7.51 -23.02
CA ILE A 108 -14.38 -8.24 -21.98
C ILE A 108 -13.07 -7.51 -21.66
N SER A 109 -13.09 -6.81 -20.51
CA SER A 109 -11.96 -6.44 -19.63
C SER A 109 -10.69 -5.91 -20.31
N TYR A 110 -10.63 -4.59 -20.54
CA TYR A 110 -9.36 -3.90 -20.87
C TYR A 110 -8.35 -3.94 -19.70
N PHE A 111 -8.82 -4.20 -18.49
CA PHE A 111 -8.03 -4.38 -17.27
C PHE A 111 -8.79 -5.21 -16.23
N LEU A 112 -8.06 -5.83 -15.30
CA LEU A 112 -8.62 -6.59 -14.18
C LEU A 112 -8.69 -5.73 -12.91
N PRO A 113 -9.87 -5.36 -12.39
CA PRO A 113 -10.00 -4.50 -11.23
C PRO A 113 -9.23 -4.98 -9.99
N GLU A 114 -9.10 -6.29 -9.78
CA GLU A 114 -8.41 -6.90 -8.64
C GLU A 114 -6.92 -6.58 -8.58
N LEU A 115 -6.33 -6.19 -9.71
CA LEU A 115 -4.93 -5.77 -9.78
C LEU A 115 -4.76 -4.30 -9.40
N TYR A 116 -5.79 -3.47 -9.53
CA TYR A 116 -5.70 -2.01 -9.39
C TYR A 116 -6.45 -1.45 -8.19
N TYR A 117 -7.39 -2.21 -7.61
CA TYR A 117 -8.22 -1.76 -6.48
C TYR A 117 -8.16 -2.71 -5.29
N PRO A 118 -8.34 -2.20 -4.05
CA PRO A 118 -8.56 -3.06 -2.90
C PRO A 118 -9.80 -3.93 -3.06
N LYS A 119 -9.72 -5.19 -2.60
CA LYS A 119 -10.81 -6.17 -2.71
C LYS A 119 -12.14 -5.67 -2.16
N LYS A 120 -12.11 -4.89 -1.07
CA LYS A 120 -13.32 -4.35 -0.45
C LYS A 120 -13.93 -3.20 -1.23
N PHE A 121 -13.10 -2.36 -1.83
CA PHE A 121 -13.56 -1.27 -2.69
C PHE A 121 -14.32 -1.82 -3.91
N ILE A 122 -13.76 -2.86 -4.55
CA ILE A 122 -14.41 -3.57 -5.66
C ILE A 122 -15.77 -4.13 -5.23
N LYS A 123 -15.85 -4.78 -4.07
CA LYS A 123 -17.10 -5.36 -3.56
C LYS A 123 -18.18 -4.33 -3.24
N SER A 124 -17.80 -3.09 -2.93
CA SER A 124 -18.73 -2.01 -2.61
C SER A 124 -19.18 -1.20 -3.82
N TRP A 125 -18.61 -1.44 -5.00
CA TRP A 125 -18.90 -0.70 -6.22
C TRP A 125 -19.53 -1.61 -7.28
N ASP A 126 -20.46 -1.08 -8.06
CA ASP A 126 -20.90 -1.73 -9.29
C ASP A 126 -19.74 -1.93 -10.29
N SER A 127 -19.62 -3.13 -10.87
CA SER A 127 -18.48 -3.46 -11.72
C SER A 127 -18.46 -2.68 -13.04
N VAL A 128 -19.64 -2.39 -13.61
CA VAL A 128 -19.76 -1.67 -14.88
C VAL A 128 -19.40 -0.20 -14.67
N GLU A 129 -19.94 0.41 -13.61
CA GLU A 129 -19.59 1.79 -13.23
C GLU A 129 -18.10 1.93 -12.92
N LEU A 130 -17.53 1.01 -12.12
CA LEU A 130 -16.11 1.06 -11.77
C LEU A 130 -15.24 1.02 -13.03
N ALA A 131 -15.53 0.11 -13.96
CA ALA A 131 -14.79 0.01 -15.21
C ALA A 131 -14.94 1.28 -16.07
N TYR A 132 -16.16 1.83 -16.15
CA TYR A 132 -16.47 3.05 -16.90
C TYR A 132 -15.70 4.27 -16.37
N TYR A 133 -15.79 4.53 -15.07
CA TYR A 133 -15.12 5.69 -14.47
C TYR A 133 -13.59 5.53 -14.51
N THR A 134 -13.07 4.32 -14.30
CA THR A 134 -11.63 4.06 -14.48
C THR A 134 -11.18 4.41 -15.90
N TYR A 135 -11.97 4.02 -16.91
CA TYR A 135 -11.67 4.32 -18.31
C TYR A 135 -11.69 5.82 -18.60
N ILE A 136 -12.66 6.58 -18.05
CA ILE A 136 -12.69 8.04 -18.19
C ILE A 136 -11.39 8.66 -17.67
N HIS A 137 -10.95 8.26 -16.46
CA HIS A 137 -9.72 8.78 -15.89
C HIS A 137 -8.48 8.35 -16.69
N HIS A 138 -8.40 7.10 -17.14
CA HIS A 138 -7.26 6.59 -17.91
C HIS A 138 -7.17 7.24 -19.31
N SER A 139 -8.29 7.39 -20.00
CA SER A 139 -8.34 8.04 -21.32
C SER A 139 -7.94 9.52 -21.29
N ALA A 140 -8.18 10.22 -20.18
CA ALA A 140 -7.71 11.58 -19.96
C ALA A 140 -6.17 11.70 -19.85
N LEU A 141 -5.46 10.59 -19.62
CA LEU A 141 -4.00 10.54 -19.53
C LEU A 141 -3.31 10.24 -20.86
N ARG A 142 -4.03 10.26 -21.98
CA ARG A 142 -3.49 9.93 -23.30
C ARG A 142 -2.22 10.72 -23.63
N ASN A 143 -1.23 10.03 -24.21
CA ASN A 143 0.12 10.50 -24.50
C ASN A 143 0.98 10.79 -23.26
N ASN A 144 0.50 10.51 -22.05
CA ASN A 144 1.33 10.63 -20.86
C ASN A 144 2.31 9.45 -20.78
N VAL A 145 3.59 9.76 -20.64
CA VAL A 145 4.66 8.77 -20.61
C VAL A 145 4.71 8.04 -19.26
N ALA A 146 5.09 6.76 -19.27
CA ALA A 146 5.03 5.90 -18.10
C ALA A 146 5.67 6.51 -16.83
N TYR A 147 6.88 7.09 -16.95
CA TYR A 147 7.56 7.68 -15.79
C TYR A 147 6.86 8.95 -15.25
N MET A 148 6.09 9.67 -16.06
CA MET A 148 5.28 10.79 -15.58
C MET A 148 4.00 10.29 -14.89
N ALA A 149 3.39 9.22 -15.41
CA ALA A 149 2.28 8.55 -14.75
C ALA A 149 2.69 7.98 -13.37
N GLU A 150 3.86 7.35 -13.27
CA GLU A 150 4.44 6.93 -11.99
C GLU A 150 4.66 8.10 -11.03
N PHE A 151 5.20 9.23 -11.53
CA PHE A 151 5.40 10.43 -10.71
C PHE A 151 4.07 10.93 -10.14
N HIS A 152 3.02 11.02 -10.96
CA HIS A 152 1.70 11.44 -10.50
C HIS A 152 1.08 10.44 -9.52
N PHE A 153 1.26 9.14 -9.75
CA PHE A 153 0.86 8.10 -8.81
C PHE A 153 1.52 8.31 -7.44
N ILE A 154 2.85 8.44 -7.41
CA ILE A 154 3.61 8.64 -6.16
C ILE A 154 3.16 9.93 -5.48
N HIS A 155 3.00 11.02 -6.25
CA HIS A 155 2.58 12.31 -5.72
C HIS A 155 1.20 12.22 -5.05
N LEU A 156 0.23 11.57 -5.70
CA LEU A 156 -1.11 11.40 -5.14
C LEU A 156 -1.09 10.45 -3.93
N ALA A 157 -0.40 9.32 -4.02
CA ALA A 157 -0.35 8.30 -2.97
C ALA A 157 0.41 8.75 -1.70
N THR A 158 1.24 9.79 -1.81
CA THR A 158 2.01 10.36 -0.68
C THR A 158 1.36 11.61 -0.07
N LYS A 159 0.17 12.03 -0.55
CA LYS A 159 -0.57 13.13 0.07
C LYS A 159 -0.99 12.74 1.50
N LEU A 160 -1.04 13.74 2.37
CA LEU A 160 -1.35 13.63 3.81
C LEU A 160 -2.60 12.80 4.15
N ASN A 161 -3.56 12.68 3.23
CA ASN A 161 -4.83 12.01 3.47
C ASN A 161 -4.93 10.63 2.81
N SER A 162 -3.86 10.14 2.17
CA SER A 162 -3.87 8.90 1.39
C SER A 162 -3.14 7.74 2.08
N ASP A 163 -2.20 8.03 2.98
CA ASP A 163 -1.57 7.05 3.88
C ASP A 163 -1.03 5.77 3.20
N PHE A 164 -0.69 5.82 1.91
CA PHE A 164 -0.11 4.66 1.21
C PHE A 164 1.41 4.58 1.35
N ASN A 165 2.06 5.64 1.85
CA ASN A 165 3.51 5.77 2.06
C ASN A 165 3.95 5.44 3.49
N LEU A 166 3.41 4.37 4.06
CA LEU A 166 3.73 3.89 5.39
C LEU A 166 3.92 2.37 5.39
N HIS A 167 4.41 1.85 6.50
CA HIS A 167 4.38 0.41 6.79
C HIS A 167 3.25 0.13 7.76
N LEU A 168 2.25 -0.61 7.31
CA LEU A 168 1.08 -0.95 8.11
C LEU A 168 1.21 -2.35 8.72
N TYR A 169 1.02 -2.46 10.03
CA TYR A 169 1.10 -3.73 10.76
C TYR A 169 -0.08 -3.89 11.72
N PRO A 170 -0.71 -5.07 11.81
CA PRO A 170 -1.70 -5.34 12.84
C PRO A 170 -1.02 -5.41 14.22
N LEU A 171 -1.60 -4.75 15.22
CA LEU A 171 -1.17 -4.92 16.60
C LEU A 171 -1.85 -6.15 17.22
N GLN A 172 -1.07 -7.00 17.89
CA GLN A 172 -1.63 -8.11 18.64
C GLN A 172 -2.44 -7.58 19.82
N LYS A 173 -3.70 -8.03 19.93
CA LYS A 173 -4.56 -7.66 21.06
C LYS A 173 -4.06 -8.37 22.33
N PRO A 174 -3.84 -7.65 23.44
CA PRO A 174 -3.92 -8.29 24.74
C PRO A 174 -5.37 -8.78 24.93
N ALA A 175 -5.53 -10.06 25.28
CA ALA A 175 -6.79 -10.82 25.24
C ALA A 175 -7.99 -10.20 25.97
N HIS A 176 -7.79 -9.18 26.81
CA HIS A 176 -8.83 -8.62 27.70
C HIS A 176 -8.96 -7.09 27.67
N LYS A 177 -8.31 -6.36 26.74
CA LYS A 177 -8.25 -4.88 26.83
C LYS A 177 -8.70 -4.09 25.60
N CYS A 178 -8.83 -4.66 24.42
CA CYS A 178 -9.20 -3.90 23.21
C CYS A 178 -10.59 -4.26 22.68
N ARG A 179 -11.52 -3.29 22.65
CA ARG A 179 -12.84 -3.46 22.02
C ARG A 179 -12.76 -3.60 20.49
N PHE A 180 -11.75 -3.00 19.88
CA PHE A 180 -11.53 -3.01 18.42
C PHE A 180 -10.13 -3.53 18.06
N SER A 181 -9.93 -3.90 16.80
CA SER A 181 -8.58 -4.23 16.30
C SER A 181 -7.88 -2.94 15.87
N VAL A 182 -6.58 -2.85 16.16
CA VAL A 182 -5.75 -1.68 15.86
C VAL A 182 -4.61 -2.08 14.96
N TRP A 183 -4.31 -1.26 13.97
CA TRP A 183 -3.09 -1.37 13.16
C TRP A 183 -2.21 -0.16 13.44
N ILE A 184 -0.90 -0.35 13.38
CA ILE A 184 0.09 0.72 13.47
C ILE A 184 0.65 0.98 12.07
N GLY A 185 0.58 2.23 11.63
CA GLY A 185 1.28 2.74 10.47
C GLY A 185 2.57 3.42 10.90
N ILE A 186 3.69 3.07 10.28
CA ILE A 186 4.99 3.69 10.52
C ILE A 186 5.39 4.45 9.26
N SER A 187 5.56 5.76 9.37
CA SER A 187 5.91 6.66 8.28
C SER A 187 7.08 7.57 8.68
N PRO A 188 7.64 8.36 7.75
CA PRO A 188 8.67 9.36 8.09
C PRO A 188 8.18 10.43 9.08
N GLN A 189 6.86 10.64 9.18
CA GLN A 189 6.24 11.57 10.11
C GLN A 189 6.09 10.99 11.54
N GLY A 190 6.31 9.69 11.73
CA GLY A 190 6.19 9.02 13.01
C GLY A 190 5.36 7.75 12.93
N PHE A 191 4.52 7.52 13.94
CA PHE A 191 3.57 6.41 13.97
C PHE A 191 2.14 6.93 14.02
N THR A 192 1.24 6.19 13.38
CA THR A 192 -0.19 6.47 13.32
C THR A 192 -0.95 5.21 13.70
N LEU A 193 -2.03 5.35 14.47
CA LEU A 193 -2.89 4.23 14.82
C LEU A 193 -4.14 4.24 13.96
N TYR A 194 -4.52 3.07 13.47
CA TYR A 194 -5.70 2.88 12.64
C TYR A 194 -6.64 1.90 13.35
N GLN A 195 -7.91 2.28 13.42
CA GLN A 195 -8.95 1.39 13.91
C GLN A 195 -9.47 0.55 12.74
N VAL A 196 -9.53 -0.76 12.96
CA VAL A 196 -10.20 -1.66 12.03
C VAL A 196 -11.69 -1.65 12.35
N MET A 197 -12.47 -1.05 11.47
CA MET A 197 -13.92 -1.04 11.55
C MET A 197 -14.47 -2.31 10.91
N LYS A 198 -15.45 -2.96 11.55
CA LYS A 198 -16.21 -4.06 10.92
C LYS A 198 -17.54 -3.49 10.40
N ILE A 199 -17.75 -3.55 9.09
CA ILE A 199 -19.00 -3.18 8.44
C ILE A 199 -19.49 -4.42 7.68
N ASN A 200 -20.67 -4.94 8.02
CA ASN A 200 -21.33 -6.07 7.33
C ASN A 200 -20.39 -7.25 7.01
N ASN A 201 -19.77 -7.83 8.05
CA ASN A 201 -18.77 -8.93 7.95
C ASN A 201 -17.47 -8.59 7.18
N SER A 202 -17.27 -7.34 6.77
CA SER A 202 -16.05 -6.84 6.12
C SER A 202 -15.28 -5.91 7.06
N GLN A 203 -13.95 -5.86 6.96
CA GLN A 203 -13.10 -4.99 7.79
C GLN A 203 -12.55 -3.81 6.99
N ILE A 204 -12.67 -2.56 7.40
CA ILE A 204 -12.02 -1.43 6.72
C ILE A 204 -11.06 -0.76 7.70
N ILE A 205 -9.90 -0.35 7.21
CA ILE A 205 -8.92 0.36 8.02
C ILE A 205 -9.19 1.85 7.89
N GLY A 206 -9.79 2.41 8.94
CA GLY A 206 -10.03 3.85 9.04
C GLY A 206 -8.92 4.51 9.84
N LEU A 207 -8.45 5.67 9.37
CA LEU A 207 -7.65 6.55 10.20
C LEU A 207 -8.52 7.01 11.38
N PHE A 208 -8.10 6.69 12.60
CA PHE A 208 -8.63 7.33 13.79
C PHE A 208 -7.49 8.16 14.37
N GLN A 209 -7.57 9.47 14.19
CA GLN A 209 -6.53 10.36 14.67
C GLN A 209 -6.66 10.48 16.19
N LEU A 210 -5.99 9.60 16.92
CA LEU A 210 -5.61 9.90 18.28
C LEU A 210 -4.60 11.03 18.19
N ILE A 211 -5.02 12.25 18.55
CA ILE A 211 -4.12 13.40 18.67
C ILE A 211 -3.10 13.03 19.76
N VAL A 212 -1.97 12.48 19.34
CA VAL A 212 -0.80 12.33 20.21
C VAL A 212 -0.17 13.73 20.25
N SER A 213 -0.52 14.51 21.26
CA SER A 213 0.21 15.73 21.57
C SER A 213 1.65 15.36 21.92
N ASN A 214 2.60 16.19 21.48
CA ASN A 214 4.02 16.03 21.79
C ASN A 214 4.20 15.97 23.32
N GLY A 215 4.46 14.77 23.86
CA GLY A 215 4.68 14.57 25.29
C GLY A 215 4.11 13.28 25.88
N MET A 216 3.22 12.55 25.19
CA MET A 216 2.63 11.33 25.79
C MET A 216 3.62 10.17 25.91
N LYS A 217 3.74 9.61 27.12
CA LYS A 217 4.54 8.40 27.39
C LYS A 217 3.82 7.15 26.88
N LEU A 218 4.58 6.13 26.45
CA LEU A 218 4.06 4.82 26.00
C LEU A 218 3.02 4.18 26.95
N GLN A 219 3.04 4.50 28.24
CA GLN A 219 2.08 3.99 29.23
C GLN A 219 0.67 4.60 29.10
N GLU A 220 0.53 5.80 28.54
CA GLU A 220 -0.76 6.48 28.37
C GLU A 220 -1.55 5.91 27.17
N PHE A 221 -0.85 5.29 26.21
CA PHE A 221 -1.47 4.57 25.08
C PHE A 221 -2.33 3.39 25.52
N THR A 222 -1.96 2.73 26.62
CA THR A 222 -2.72 1.59 27.17
C THR A 222 -4.13 1.98 27.61
N THR A 223 -4.32 3.21 28.08
CA THR A 223 -5.60 3.69 28.63
C THR A 223 -6.59 4.06 27.52
N ILE A 224 -6.09 4.60 26.40
CA ILE A 224 -6.91 5.00 25.26
C ILE A 224 -7.48 3.77 24.53
N ILE A 225 -6.68 2.71 24.45
CA ILE A 225 -7.07 1.45 23.80
C ILE A 225 -8.13 0.67 24.62
N THR A 226 -8.27 0.98 25.92
CA THR A 226 -9.25 0.35 26.83
C THR A 226 -10.61 1.05 26.94
N LEU A 227 -10.77 2.26 26.39
CA LEU A 227 -12.06 2.97 26.31
C LEU A 227 -12.80 2.59 25.02
#